data_AF-A0A5C7F2S6-F1
#
_entry.id   AF-A0A5C7F2S6-F1
#
_cell.length_a   1.000
_cell.length_b   1.000
_cell.length_c   1.000
_cell.angle_alpha   90.00
_cell.angle_beta   90.00
_cell.angle_gamma   90.00
#
_symmetry.space_group_name_H-M   'P 1'
#
loop_
_entity.id
_entity.type
_entity.pdbx_description
1 polymer ?
#
loop_
_entity_poly.entity_id
_entity_poly.type
_entity_poly.pdbx_seq_one_letter_code
_entity_poly.pdbx_strand_id
1 'polypeptide(L)'
;MRSEEILERLFMSSASEAGEISRKEHPDYVIDLRAEAESPLSETVSVHGTKSFSLINGGPTDPEELLRAVRFTADLLERGGSAVLH
;
A
#
# COMPACT_ATOMS: atom_id res chain seq x y z
N MET A 1 -14.33 8.48 -8.48
CA MET A 1 -14.93 7.14 -8.29
C MET A 1 -13.77 6.20 -8.05
N ARG A 2 -13.58 5.44 -6.96
CA ARG A 2 -14.03 5.48 -5.55
C ARG A 2 -12.83 4.86 -4.79
N SER A 3 -12.14 5.60 -3.94
CA SER A 3 -11.30 4.98 -2.91
C SER A 3 -12.24 4.22 -1.96
N GLU A 4 -12.01 2.92 -1.79
CA GLU A 4 -12.76 2.13 -0.81
C GLU A 4 -11.98 2.15 0.51
N GLU A 5 -12.62 2.66 1.55
CA GLU A 5 -12.14 2.50 2.92
C GLU A 5 -12.45 1.06 3.34
N ILE A 6 -11.41 0.23 3.48
CA ILE A 6 -11.55 -1.19 3.80
C ILE A 6 -11.69 -1.39 5.31
N LEU A 7 -10.93 -0.60 6.07
CA LEU A 7 -10.92 -0.49 7.53
C LEU A 7 -10.67 0.98 7.84
N GLU A 8 -11.05 1.47 9.03
CA GLU A 8 -10.63 2.80 9.48
C GLU A 8 -9.10 2.91 9.29
N ARG A 9 -8.64 3.82 8.41
CA ARG A 9 -7.23 4.10 8.08
C ARG A 9 -6.53 3.19 7.05
N LEU A 10 -7.24 2.27 6.41
CA LEU A 10 -6.72 1.51 5.25
C LEU A 10 -7.47 1.91 3.97
N PHE A 11 -6.73 2.52 3.04
CA PHE A 11 -7.23 2.96 1.75
C PHE A 11 -6.67 2.08 0.64
N MET A 12 -7.52 1.68 -0.30
CA MET A 12 -7.10 0.94 -1.48
C MET A 12 -7.26 1.78 -2.73
N SER A 13 -6.29 1.70 -3.63
CA SER A 13 -6.28 2.44 -4.89
C SER A 13 -5.64 1.65 -6.02
N SER A 14 -5.85 2.09 -7.26
CA SER A 14 -4.96 1.71 -8.35
C SER A 14 -3.60 2.42 -8.22
N ALA A 15 -2.58 1.91 -8.92
CA ALA A 15 -1.29 2.58 -9.03
C ALA A 15 -1.41 4.01 -9.59
N SER A 16 -2.31 4.26 -10.55
CA SER A 16 -2.53 5.59 -11.13
C SER A 16 -3.16 6.60 -10.15
N GLU A 17 -3.83 6.13 -9.11
CA GLU A 17 -4.54 6.98 -8.14
C GLU A 17 -3.78 7.12 -6.82
N ALA A 18 -2.77 6.29 -6.58
CA ALA A 18 -2.01 6.28 -5.33
C ALA A 18 -1.42 7.65 -4.96
N GLY A 19 -0.95 8.42 -5.96
CA GLY A 19 -0.46 9.78 -5.76
C GLY A 19 -1.55 10.75 -5.26
N GLU A 20 -2.74 10.72 -5.87
CA GLU A 20 -3.86 11.57 -5.45
C GLU A 20 -4.34 11.22 -4.05
N ILE A 21 -4.55 9.93 -3.77
CA ILE A 21 -5.09 9.46 -2.50
C ILE A 21 -4.08 9.69 -1.38
N SER A 22 -2.80 9.40 -1.59
CA SER A 22 -1.78 9.62 -0.56
C SER A 22 -1.59 11.11 -0.22
N ARG A 23 -1.79 12.03 -1.18
CA ARG A 23 -1.82 13.47 -0.92
C ARG A 23 -3.07 13.93 -0.17
N LYS A 24 -4.20 13.26 -0.34
CA LYS A 24 -5.47 13.59 0.32
C LYS A 24 -5.54 13.06 1.75
N GLU A 25 -5.14 11.81 1.94
CA GLU A 25 -5.30 11.08 3.19
C GLU A 25 -4.05 11.16 4.09
N HIS A 26 -2.90 11.59 3.54
CA HIS A 26 -1.62 11.73 4.26
C HIS A 26 -1.24 10.49 5.08
N PRO A 27 -1.12 9.30 4.46
CA PRO A 27 -0.91 8.06 5.20
C PRO A 27 0.49 7.98 5.82
N ASP A 28 0.65 7.13 6.83
CA ASP A 28 1.95 6.84 7.42
C ASP A 28 2.86 6.12 6.41
N TYR A 29 2.28 5.18 5.65
CA TYR A 29 2.96 4.45 4.59
C TYR A 29 2.14 4.37 3.31
N VAL A 30 2.84 4.29 2.19
CA VAL A 30 2.28 3.78 0.93
C VAL A 30 2.81 2.35 0.75
N ILE A 31 1.93 1.41 0.46
CA ILE A 31 2.27 0.00 0.29
C ILE A 31 2.12 -0.34 -1.19
N ASP A 32 3.25 -0.64 -1.85
CA ASP A 32 3.31 -1.01 -3.27
C ASP A 32 3.35 -2.54 -3.39
N LEU A 33 2.33 -3.14 -3.99
CA LEU A 33 2.22 -4.59 -4.15
C LEU A 33 2.73 -5.10 -5.50
N ARG A 34 3.22 -4.22 -6.39
CA ARG A 34 3.65 -4.61 -7.74
C ARG A 34 4.98 -5.35 -7.69
N ALA A 35 5.03 -6.53 -8.31
CA ALA A 35 6.27 -7.30 -8.44
C ALA A 35 7.33 -6.59 -9.30
N GLU A 36 6.91 -5.83 -10.30
CA GLU A 36 7.74 -5.13 -11.27
C GLU A 36 8.21 -3.74 -10.82
N ALA A 37 7.94 -3.33 -9.58
CA ALA A 37 8.33 -2.01 -9.09
C ALA A 37 9.85 -1.90 -8.93
N GLU A 38 10.52 -1.24 -9.88
CA GLU A 38 11.93 -0.86 -9.77
C GLU A 38 12.14 0.39 -8.89
N SER A 39 11.10 1.20 -8.73
CA SER A 39 11.09 2.40 -7.91
C SER A 39 9.68 2.71 -7.39
N PRO A 40 9.56 3.43 -6.26
CA PRO A 40 8.28 3.94 -5.78
C PRO A 40 7.59 4.78 -6.85
N LEU A 41 6.26 4.76 -6.88
CA LEU A 41 5.48 5.62 -7.77
C LEU A 41 5.84 7.09 -7.55
N SER A 42 6.24 7.75 -8.63
CA SER A 42 6.43 9.19 -8.65
C SER A 42 5.14 9.86 -8.16
N GLU A 43 5.26 10.81 -7.24
CA GLU A 43 4.17 11.59 -6.65
C GLU A 43 3.40 10.98 -5.47
N THR A 44 3.75 9.79 -4.99
CA THR A 44 3.22 9.30 -3.72
C THR A 44 3.82 10.06 -2.54
N VAL A 45 3.00 10.36 -1.53
CA VAL A 45 3.43 11.10 -0.33
C VAL A 45 2.99 10.34 0.93
N SER A 46 3.91 10.10 1.85
CA SER A 46 3.61 9.47 3.14
C SER A 46 4.60 9.94 4.20
N VAL A 47 4.27 9.72 5.47
CA VAL A 47 5.11 10.13 6.60
C VAL A 47 6.44 9.37 6.62
N HIS A 48 6.41 8.08 6.30
CA HIS A 48 7.57 7.18 6.40
C HIS A 48 8.06 6.61 5.06
N GLY A 49 7.38 6.93 3.96
CA GLY A 49 7.74 6.50 2.61
C GLY A 49 6.95 5.30 2.10
N THR A 50 7.49 4.64 1.08
CA THR A 50 6.86 3.50 0.41
C THR A 50 7.46 2.19 0.88
N LYS A 51 6.61 1.22 1.20
CA LYS A 51 6.98 -0.16 1.51
C LYS A 51 6.53 -1.07 0.37
N SER A 52 7.48 -1.73 -0.28
CA SER A 52 7.18 -2.61 -1.42
C SER A 52 7.17 -4.08 -1.01
N PHE A 53 6.21 -4.83 -1.56
CA PHE A 53 6.11 -6.29 -1.48
C PHE A 53 5.82 -6.82 -2.88
N SER A 54 6.65 -7.72 -3.38
CA SER A 54 6.57 -8.14 -4.79
C SER A 54 5.51 -9.23 -4.99
N LEU A 55 4.25 -8.85 -5.22
CA LEU A 55 3.16 -9.79 -5.47
C LEU A 55 2.86 -9.89 -6.98
N ILE A 56 2.81 -11.12 -7.51
CA ILE A 56 2.62 -11.35 -8.94
C ILE A 56 1.13 -11.26 -9.26
N ASN A 57 0.73 -10.27 -10.07
CA ASN A 57 -0.66 -10.09 -10.49
C ASN A 57 -1.17 -11.30 -11.27
N GLY A 58 -2.25 -11.94 -10.78
CA GLY A 58 -2.87 -13.11 -11.40
C GLY A 58 -2.00 -14.38 -11.42
N GLY A 59 -0.84 -14.35 -10.77
CA GLY A 59 0.14 -15.45 -10.77
C GLY A 59 0.41 -16.00 -9.36
N PRO A 60 1.21 -17.08 -9.27
CA PRO A 60 1.64 -17.60 -7.98
C PRO A 60 2.55 -16.58 -7.29
N THR A 61 2.08 -16.03 -6.18
CA THR A 61 2.91 -15.18 -5.31
C THR A 61 3.56 -16.05 -4.24
N ASP A 62 4.77 -15.70 -3.82
CA ASP A 62 5.44 -16.36 -2.69
C ASP A 62 4.58 -16.19 -1.41
N PRO A 63 4.11 -17.29 -0.78
CA PRO A 63 3.33 -17.21 0.45
C PRO A 63 4.03 -16.46 1.58
N GLU A 64 5.36 -16.50 1.64
CA GLU A 64 6.12 -15.76 2.66
C GLU A 64 6.07 -14.25 2.41
N GLU A 65 6.13 -13.82 1.15
CA GLU A 65 6.05 -12.40 0.78
C GLU A 65 4.64 -11.85 1.01
N LEU A 66 3.61 -12.63 0.67
CA LEU A 66 2.23 -12.29 1.00
C LEU A 66 2.04 -12.17 2.51
N LEU A 67 2.58 -13.12 3.29
CA LEU A 67 2.51 -13.08 4.75
C LEU A 67 3.22 -11.85 5.33
N ARG A 68 4.36 -11.45 4.76
CA ARG A 68 5.07 -10.21 5.14
C ARG A 68 4.23 -8.96 4.85
N ALA A 69 3.60 -8.88 3.69
CA ALA A 69 2.73 -7.75 3.33
C ALA A 69 1.52 -7.63 4.28
N VAL A 70 0.87 -8.77 4.57
CA VAL A 70 -0.27 -8.84 5.49
C VAL A 70 0.15 -8.45 6.91
N ARG A 71 1.24 -9.02 7.44
CA ARG A 71 1.73 -8.70 8.80
C ARG A 71 2.11 -7.24 8.94
N PHE A 72 2.85 -6.68 7.98
CA PHE A 72 3.21 -5.27 8.00
C PHE A 72 1.97 -4.37 8.05
N THR A 73 0.98 -4.65 7.20
CA THR A 73 -0.25 -3.88 7.13
C THR A 73 -1.06 -4.01 8.44
N ALA A 74 -1.20 -5.22 8.96
CA ALA A 74 -1.91 -5.47 10.22
C ALA A 74 -1.24 -4.78 11.41
N ASP A 75 0.07 -4.96 11.58
CA ASP A 75 0.85 -4.34 12.67
C ASP A 75 0.76 -2.81 12.63
N LEU A 76 0.76 -2.22 11.43
CA LEU A 76 0.60 -0.78 11.23
C LEU A 76 -0.77 -0.30 11.72
N LEU A 77 -1.84 -0.98 11.30
CA LEU A 77 -3.22 -0.63 11.68
C LEU A 77 -3.48 -0.86 13.18
N GLU A 78 -2.97 -1.95 13.76
CA GLU A 78 -3.07 -2.23 15.21
C GLU A 78 -2.43 -1.15 16.08
N ARG A 79 -1.37 -0.51 15.58
CA ARG A 79 -0.68 0.61 16.24
C ARG A 79 -1.36 1.96 15.99
N GLY A 80 -2.48 1.97 15.27
CA GLY A 80 -3.21 3.17 14.91
C GLY A 80 -2.61 3.94 13.73
N GLY A 81 -1.70 3.33 12.97
CA GLY A 81 -1.20 3.91 11.73
C GLY A 81 -2.21 3.82 10.59
N SER A 82 -1.80 4.35 9.45
CA SER A 82 -2.61 4.47 8.23
C SER A 82 -1.81 4.11 6.99
N ALA A 83 -2.47 3.52 6.00
CA ALA A 83 -1.81 3.12 4.76
C ALA A 83 -2.68 3.32 3.54
N VAL A 84 -2.02 3.67 2.43
CA VAL A 84 -2.57 3.49 1.08
C VAL A 84 -1.94 2.25 0.48
N LEU A 85 -2.75 1.26 0.14
CA LEU A 85 -2.35 0.01 -0.50
C LEU A 85 -2.70 0.08 -1.99
N HIS A 86 -1.72 -0.20 -2.85
CA HIS A 86 -1.88 -0.11 -4.31
C HIS A 86 -1.12 -1.19 -5.09
#